data_AF-A0A8J8BDE4-F1
#
_entry.id   AF-A0A8J8BDE4-F1
#
_cell.length_a   1.000
_cell.length_b   1.000
_cell.length_c   1.000
_cell.angle_alpha   90.00
_cell.angle_beta   90.00
_cell.angle_gamma   90.00
#
_symmetry.space_group_name_H-M   'P 1'
#
loop_
_entity.id
_entity.type
_entity.pdbx_description
1 polymer ?
#
loop_
_entity_poly.entity_id
_entity_poly.type
_entity_poly.pdbx_seq_one_letter_code
_entity_poly.pdbx_strand_id
1 'polypeptide(L)'
;MSASGADTTVPAATQDRTERPRLRHCTFKWTSDDSPMLMIVGKEYFEITEDFGTRAEFLTIKRYLDGRHTVEEISKRSGADIDSVRAIVETFDALGLLHDPKPLVAVPGESYADQIEASCDMWGRQIGYHRLYSGLDDGSLRSEVFLGIILETYHYVKSAPRHIATAIAHCDDDRLEPILSKYFTEEYNHAGMLLQALKRMGLPKEQIQRAHPVIGTWSLINNLCEVARRDTLSYIACTTLFEARADDFEGGAASLRKAARLAGFPEECAEPLITHMRIDLEAGHVGLLREAMNIVGSVPAEKAHKAVNNLHDIKHSYDQFHDQVIQYYSDIANYIPRLSVDYFSL
;
A
#
# COMPACT_ATOMS: atom_id res chain seq x y z
N MET A 1 15.84 -19.12 -47.02
CA MET A 1 16.19 -18.34 -45.81
C MET A 1 15.30 -18.82 -44.69
N SER A 2 15.84 -19.68 -43.83
CA SER A 2 15.18 -20.25 -42.66
C SER A 2 15.48 -19.41 -41.43
N ALA A 3 14.47 -19.11 -40.63
CA ALA A 3 14.65 -18.64 -39.26
C ALA A 3 13.57 -19.30 -38.39
N SER A 4 13.92 -20.47 -37.83
CA SER A 4 13.25 -21.03 -36.66
C SER A 4 14.24 -20.90 -35.49
N GLY A 5 14.02 -19.92 -34.63
CA GLY A 5 14.67 -19.82 -33.33
C GLY A 5 13.60 -20.02 -32.27
N ALA A 6 13.36 -21.27 -31.87
CA ALA A 6 12.61 -21.55 -30.67
C ALA A 6 13.51 -21.17 -29.48
N ASP A 7 13.13 -20.10 -28.78
CA ASP A 7 13.77 -19.70 -27.54
C ASP A 7 13.32 -20.66 -26.44
N THR A 8 14.03 -21.78 -26.33
CA THR A 8 13.91 -22.69 -25.19
C THR A 8 14.67 -22.07 -24.02
N THR A 9 13.96 -21.31 -23.19
CA THR A 9 14.46 -20.92 -21.87
C THR A 9 14.68 -22.18 -21.05
N VAL A 10 15.95 -22.53 -20.88
CA VAL A 10 16.40 -23.55 -19.93
C VAL A 10 15.92 -23.13 -18.54
N PRO A 11 15.31 -24.01 -17.73
CA PRO A 11 15.00 -23.68 -16.35
C PRO A 11 16.33 -23.41 -15.65
N ALA A 12 16.52 -22.18 -15.17
CA ALA A 12 17.69 -21.82 -14.38
C ALA A 12 17.85 -22.87 -13.27
N ALA A 13 19.03 -23.48 -13.19
CA ALA A 13 19.37 -24.39 -12.10
C ALA A 13 18.95 -23.71 -10.78
N THR A 14 18.21 -24.41 -9.94
CA THR A 14 17.83 -23.94 -8.60
C THR A 14 19.11 -23.57 -7.87
N GLN A 15 19.41 -22.28 -7.88
CA GLN A 15 20.58 -21.71 -7.22
C GLN A 15 20.40 -21.90 -5.73
N ASP A 16 21.48 -22.25 -5.02
CA ASP A 16 21.42 -22.41 -3.57
C ASP A 16 20.98 -21.09 -2.95
N ARG A 17 19.78 -21.10 -2.35
CA ARG A 17 19.17 -19.91 -1.75
C ARG A 17 19.95 -19.41 -0.53
N THR A 18 20.86 -20.21 0.02
CA THR A 18 21.80 -19.77 1.07
C THR A 18 23.06 -19.15 0.49
N GLU A 19 23.48 -19.51 -0.73
CA GLU A 19 24.60 -18.87 -1.42
C GLU A 19 24.23 -17.47 -1.89
N ARG A 20 23.03 -17.31 -2.47
CA ARG A 20 22.47 -16.02 -2.92
C ARG A 20 21.15 -15.72 -2.23
N PRO A 21 21.17 -15.31 -0.97
CA PRO A 21 19.97 -15.15 -0.17
C PRO A 21 19.11 -13.99 -0.67
N ARG A 22 17.82 -14.27 -0.82
CA ARG A 22 16.77 -13.26 -0.99
C ARG A 22 15.81 -13.38 0.16
N LEU A 23 15.65 -12.33 0.95
CA LEU A 23 14.66 -12.32 2.02
C LEU A 23 13.25 -12.25 1.43
N ARG A 24 12.29 -12.98 2.01
CA ARG A 24 10.87 -12.77 1.74
C ARG A 24 10.51 -11.32 2.04
N HIS A 25 9.52 -10.81 1.30
CA HIS A 25 9.05 -9.46 1.55
C HIS A 25 8.53 -9.35 3.00
N CYS A 26 9.03 -8.35 3.71
CA CYS A 26 8.83 -8.18 5.14
C CYS A 26 8.87 -6.70 5.52
N THR A 27 8.25 -6.36 6.64
CA THR A 27 8.40 -5.04 7.29
C THR A 27 9.15 -5.20 8.59
N PHE A 28 10.04 -4.26 8.85
CA PHE A 28 10.67 -4.09 10.15
C PHE A 28 10.03 -2.89 10.88
N LYS A 29 9.77 -3.05 12.17
CA LYS A 29 9.21 -2.01 13.06
C LYS A 29 9.94 -2.04 14.40
N TRP A 30 10.13 -0.87 15.00
CA TRP A 30 10.62 -0.73 16.37
C TRP A 30 10.06 0.57 16.96
N THR A 31 9.89 0.61 18.29
CA THR A 31 9.32 1.78 19.00
C THR A 31 10.41 2.71 19.52
N SER A 32 11.59 2.16 19.81
CA SER A 32 12.78 2.89 20.24
C SER A 32 14.04 2.13 19.84
N ASP A 33 15.19 2.77 20.02
CA ASP A 33 16.48 2.11 19.81
C ASP A 33 16.70 0.96 20.79
N ASP A 34 16.12 1.04 22.00
CA ASP A 34 16.23 0.00 23.04
C ASP A 34 15.21 -1.14 22.91
N SER A 35 14.23 -1.03 22.02
CA SER A 35 13.22 -2.09 21.81
C SER A 35 13.70 -3.13 20.79
N PRO A 36 13.35 -4.43 20.95
CA PRO A 36 13.56 -5.43 19.92
C PRO A 36 12.98 -4.98 18.59
N MET A 37 13.65 -5.34 17.50
CA MET A 37 13.15 -5.05 16.16
C MET A 37 12.15 -6.14 15.77
N LEU A 38 10.92 -5.73 15.51
CA LEU A 38 9.86 -6.61 15.04
C LEU A 38 9.96 -6.78 13.53
N MET A 39 10.08 -8.01 13.06
CA MET A 39 9.96 -8.38 11.65
C MET A 39 8.60 -9.04 11.39
N ILE A 40 7.87 -8.53 10.41
CA ILE A 40 6.53 -9.00 10.03
C ILE A 40 6.60 -9.60 8.63
N VAL A 41 6.13 -10.85 8.48
CA VAL A 41 6.08 -11.58 7.20
C VAL A 41 4.70 -12.18 7.02
N GLY A 42 3.86 -11.56 6.18
CA GLY A 42 2.46 -11.96 6.06
C GLY A 42 1.74 -11.82 7.41
N LYS A 43 1.30 -12.96 7.98
CA LYS A 43 0.63 -13.01 9.29
C LYS A 43 1.58 -13.36 10.45
N GLU A 44 2.85 -13.65 10.16
CA GLU A 44 3.84 -14.09 11.13
C GLU A 44 4.66 -12.91 11.68
N TYR A 45 5.06 -13.02 12.94
CA TYR A 45 5.82 -12.01 13.67
C TYR A 45 7.07 -12.64 14.28
N PHE A 46 8.20 -11.96 14.12
CA PHE A 46 9.50 -12.39 14.63
C PHE A 46 10.15 -11.25 15.38
N GLU A 47 10.64 -11.51 16.59
CA GLU A 47 11.46 -10.55 17.33
C GLU A 47 12.92 -10.78 16.99
N ILE A 48 13.61 -9.69 16.64
CA ILE A 48 15.05 -9.68 16.40
C ILE A 48 15.70 -8.96 17.57
N THR A 49 16.47 -9.71 18.35
CA THR A 49 17.26 -9.21 19.48
C THR A 49 18.70 -8.97 19.06
N GLU A 50 19.31 -7.94 19.63
CA GLU A 50 20.70 -7.57 19.38
C GLU A 50 21.61 -8.35 20.33
N ASP A 51 21.98 -9.58 19.96
CA ASP A 51 22.92 -10.40 20.73
C ASP A 51 24.38 -9.98 20.47
N PHE A 52 24.72 -9.71 19.21
CA PHE A 52 26.03 -9.23 18.75
C PHE A 52 25.89 -8.25 17.58
N GLY A 53 26.79 -7.28 17.50
CA GLY A 53 26.74 -6.21 16.48
C GLY A 53 25.68 -5.15 16.81
N THR A 54 25.32 -4.35 15.80
CA THR A 54 24.33 -3.27 15.91
C THR A 54 23.21 -3.45 14.91
N ARG A 55 22.04 -2.86 15.20
CA ARG A 55 20.92 -2.75 14.24
C ARG A 55 21.34 -2.21 12.88
N ALA A 56 22.18 -1.17 12.87
CA ALA A 56 22.63 -0.53 11.64
C ALA A 56 23.46 -1.49 10.76
N GLU A 57 24.30 -2.32 11.38
CA GLU A 57 25.06 -3.37 10.69
C GLU A 57 24.12 -4.44 10.12
N PHE A 58 23.17 -4.93 10.92
CA PHE A 58 22.15 -5.89 10.44
C PHE A 58 21.37 -5.32 9.24
N LEU A 59 20.86 -4.09 9.31
CA LEU A 59 20.14 -3.46 8.21
C LEU A 59 21.04 -3.25 6.98
N THR A 60 22.34 -3.12 7.19
CA THR A 60 23.34 -3.05 6.12
C THR A 60 23.58 -4.41 5.45
N ILE A 61 23.54 -5.51 6.20
CA ILE A 61 23.53 -6.87 5.61
C ILE A 61 22.21 -7.10 4.86
N LYS A 62 21.08 -6.83 5.53
CA LYS A 62 19.72 -7.06 5.01
C LYS A 62 19.48 -6.43 3.65
N ARG A 63 19.99 -5.22 3.39
CA ARG A 63 19.78 -4.52 2.11
C ARG A 63 20.36 -5.28 0.90
N TYR A 64 21.30 -6.20 1.13
CA TYR A 64 21.91 -7.04 0.11
C TYR A 64 21.36 -8.48 0.08
N LEU A 65 20.41 -8.84 0.96
CA LEU A 65 19.65 -10.10 0.90
C LEU A 65 18.57 -10.01 -0.19
N ASP A 66 18.99 -9.81 -1.43
CA ASP A 66 18.16 -9.52 -2.59
C ASP A 66 18.22 -10.61 -3.69
N GLY A 67 18.97 -11.69 -3.46
CA GLY A 67 19.23 -12.77 -4.41
C GLY A 67 20.20 -12.43 -5.53
N ARG A 68 20.70 -11.18 -5.60
CA ARG A 68 21.67 -10.74 -6.61
C ARG A 68 23.10 -10.84 -6.11
N HIS A 69 23.31 -10.85 -4.79
CA HIS A 69 24.61 -10.91 -4.15
C HIS A 69 24.86 -12.28 -3.51
N THR A 70 26.09 -12.79 -3.61
CA THR A 70 26.51 -13.94 -2.80
C THR A 70 26.79 -13.53 -1.36
N VAL A 71 26.83 -14.49 -0.44
CA VAL A 71 27.23 -14.25 0.95
C VAL A 71 28.59 -13.55 1.06
N GLU A 72 29.56 -13.92 0.22
CA GLU A 72 30.87 -13.27 0.14
C GLU A 72 30.78 -11.81 -0.31
N GLU A 73 29.94 -11.53 -1.31
CA GLU A 73 29.70 -10.17 -1.78
C GLU A 73 28.98 -9.32 -0.74
N ILE A 74 28.02 -9.90 -0.01
CA ILE A 74 27.30 -9.25 1.09
C ILE A 74 28.28 -8.88 2.21
N SER A 75 29.12 -9.82 2.66
CA SER A 75 30.15 -9.56 3.68
C SER A 75 31.06 -8.42 3.26
N LYS A 76 31.62 -8.47 2.04
CA LYS A 76 32.51 -7.42 1.52
C LYS A 76 31.84 -6.04 1.43
N ARG A 77 30.58 -5.96 1.02
CA ARG A 77 29.86 -4.69 0.84
C ARG A 77 29.34 -4.10 2.14
N SER A 78 28.91 -4.96 3.06
CA SER A 78 28.43 -4.53 4.38
C SER A 78 29.55 -4.23 5.37
N GLY A 79 30.75 -4.76 5.13
CA GLY A 79 31.86 -4.71 6.08
C GLY A 79 31.72 -5.72 7.22
N ALA A 80 30.67 -6.55 7.21
CA ALA A 80 30.44 -7.58 8.21
C ALA A 80 31.31 -8.81 7.96
N ASP A 81 31.66 -9.51 9.03
CA ASP A 81 32.35 -10.79 8.97
C ASP A 81 31.54 -11.84 8.20
N ILE A 82 32.22 -12.68 7.41
CA ILE A 82 31.59 -13.68 6.53
C ILE A 82 30.76 -14.70 7.33
N ASP A 83 31.24 -15.12 8.49
CA ASP A 83 30.56 -16.13 9.31
C ASP A 83 29.33 -15.53 9.97
N SER A 84 29.38 -14.24 10.35
CA SER A 84 28.19 -13.49 10.79
C SER A 84 27.10 -13.44 9.71
N VAL A 85 27.47 -13.16 8.45
CA VAL A 85 26.50 -13.14 7.34
C VAL A 85 25.91 -14.52 7.11
N ARG A 86 26.73 -15.59 7.13
CA ARG A 86 26.25 -16.97 6.99
C ARG A 86 25.28 -17.35 8.11
N ALA A 87 25.60 -17.06 9.36
CA ALA A 87 24.73 -17.37 10.49
C ALA A 87 23.36 -16.69 10.38
N ILE A 88 23.30 -15.42 9.94
CA ILE A 88 22.03 -14.71 9.69
C ILE A 88 21.25 -15.41 8.57
N VAL A 89 21.90 -15.76 7.47
CA VAL A 89 21.28 -16.41 6.31
C VAL A 89 20.74 -17.79 6.68
N GLU A 90 21.51 -18.60 7.40
CA GLU A 90 21.10 -19.93 7.89
C GLU A 90 19.92 -19.82 8.86
N THR A 91 19.94 -18.83 9.75
CA THR A 91 18.81 -18.57 10.67
C THR A 91 17.55 -18.23 9.89
N PHE A 92 17.65 -17.35 8.89
CA PHE A 92 16.51 -17.02 8.03
C PHE A 92 16.05 -18.19 7.17
N ASP A 93 16.95 -19.06 6.72
CA ASP A 93 16.57 -20.25 5.98
C ASP A 93 15.80 -21.24 6.87
N ALA A 94 16.32 -21.50 8.07
CA ALA A 94 15.71 -22.39 9.05
C ALA A 94 14.32 -21.93 9.49
N LEU A 95 14.10 -20.61 9.55
CA LEU A 95 12.81 -20.00 9.86
C LEU A 95 11.88 -19.86 8.63
N GLY A 96 12.29 -20.29 7.44
CA GLY A 96 11.48 -20.17 6.21
C GLY A 96 11.28 -18.71 5.75
N LEU A 97 12.22 -17.83 6.11
CA LEU A 97 12.20 -16.40 5.80
C LEU A 97 12.91 -16.07 4.48
N LEU A 98 13.71 -16.98 3.94
CA LEU A 98 14.26 -16.84 2.60
C LEU A 98 13.22 -17.16 1.52
N HIS A 99 13.32 -16.45 0.40
CA HIS A 99 12.50 -16.66 -0.77
C HIS A 99 12.84 -18.01 -1.41
N ASP A 100 11.83 -18.86 -1.52
CA ASP A 100 11.91 -20.16 -2.17
C ASP A 100 11.21 -20.09 -3.54
N PRO A 101 11.96 -20.02 -4.66
CA PRO A 101 11.36 -19.96 -5.98
C PRO A 101 10.69 -21.29 -6.32
N LYS A 102 9.36 -21.31 -6.29
CA LYS A 102 8.57 -22.45 -6.77
C LYS A 102 8.21 -22.24 -8.24
N PRO A 103 8.65 -23.11 -9.17
CA PRO A 103 8.32 -22.98 -10.59
C PRO A 103 6.87 -23.44 -10.82
N LEU A 104 5.92 -22.62 -10.39
CA LEU A 104 4.51 -22.81 -10.68
C LEU A 104 4.18 -22.09 -11.99
N VAL A 105 3.53 -22.79 -12.92
CA VAL A 105 3.01 -22.17 -14.15
C VAL A 105 1.75 -21.35 -13.85
N ALA A 106 0.93 -21.82 -12.90
CA ALA A 106 -0.27 -21.15 -12.43
C ALA A 106 -0.49 -21.40 -10.94
N VAL A 107 -1.19 -20.47 -10.30
CA VAL A 107 -1.57 -20.48 -8.89
C VAL A 107 -3.09 -20.71 -8.81
N PRO A 108 -3.58 -21.67 -8.00
CA PRO A 108 -5.01 -21.81 -7.74
C PRO A 108 -5.60 -20.49 -7.20
N GLY A 109 -6.77 -20.08 -7.67
CA GLY A 109 -7.36 -18.77 -7.36
C GLY A 109 -7.62 -18.56 -5.87
N GLU A 110 -8.02 -19.59 -5.14
CA GLU A 110 -8.15 -19.54 -3.68
C GLU A 110 -6.82 -19.22 -3.00
N SER A 111 -5.75 -19.94 -3.35
CA SER A 111 -4.40 -19.69 -2.84
C SER A 111 -3.87 -18.31 -3.22
N TYR A 112 -4.22 -17.83 -4.42
CA TYR A 112 -3.87 -16.48 -4.86
C TYR A 112 -4.61 -15.42 -4.03
N ALA A 113 -5.92 -15.54 -3.84
CA ALA A 113 -6.71 -14.63 -3.02
C ALA A 113 -6.21 -14.59 -1.58
N ASP A 114 -5.98 -15.75 -0.96
CA ASP A 114 -5.47 -15.86 0.41
C ASP A 114 -4.11 -15.14 0.56
N GLN A 115 -3.22 -15.29 -0.42
CA GLN A 115 -1.91 -14.66 -0.41
C GLN A 115 -2.00 -13.14 -0.59
N ILE A 116 -2.88 -12.65 -1.47
CA ILE A 116 -3.12 -11.21 -1.66
C ILE A 116 -3.73 -10.60 -0.41
N GLU A 117 -4.78 -11.20 0.16
CA GLU A 117 -5.42 -10.72 1.38
C GLU A 117 -4.42 -10.66 2.55
N ALA A 118 -3.63 -11.72 2.77
CA ALA A 118 -2.60 -11.72 3.81
C ALA A 118 -1.53 -10.63 3.57
N SER A 119 -1.22 -10.33 2.32
CA SER A 119 -0.28 -9.24 1.97
C SER A 119 -0.90 -7.88 2.23
N CYS A 120 -2.18 -7.70 1.87
CA CYS A 120 -2.93 -6.47 2.13
C CYS A 120 -3.19 -6.24 3.63
N ASP A 121 -3.30 -7.29 4.45
CA ASP A 121 -3.34 -7.19 5.92
C ASP A 121 -2.06 -6.59 6.46
N MET A 122 -0.93 -7.17 6.08
CA MET A 122 0.39 -6.70 6.48
C MET A 122 0.64 -5.26 5.99
N TRP A 123 0.35 -4.97 4.73
CA TRP A 123 0.56 -3.66 4.13
C TRP A 123 -0.40 -2.59 4.66
N GLY A 124 -1.66 -2.94 4.93
CA GLY A 124 -2.61 -2.05 5.61
C GLY A 124 -2.09 -1.64 7.01
N ARG A 125 -1.57 -2.59 7.78
CA ARG A 125 -0.91 -2.29 9.07
C ARG A 125 0.31 -1.40 8.91
N GLN A 126 1.16 -1.65 7.89
CA GLN A 126 2.30 -0.78 7.60
C GLN A 126 1.87 0.66 7.29
N ILE A 127 0.82 0.83 6.49
CA ILE A 127 0.23 2.15 6.22
C ILE A 127 -0.25 2.78 7.53
N GLY A 128 -0.94 2.02 8.40
CA GLY A 128 -1.36 2.48 9.72
C GLY A 128 -0.22 2.86 10.67
N TYR A 129 0.99 2.34 10.46
CA TYR A 129 2.20 2.74 11.20
C TYR A 129 2.89 3.99 10.64
N HIS A 130 2.36 4.58 9.57
CA HIS A 130 2.92 5.81 9.02
C HIS A 130 2.92 6.94 10.06
N ARG A 131 3.99 7.74 10.07
CA ARG A 131 4.21 8.86 11.01
C ARG A 131 3.08 9.90 11.06
N LEU A 132 2.24 9.93 10.02
CA LEU A 132 1.02 10.73 9.98
C LEU A 132 0.11 10.36 11.14
N TYR A 133 -0.19 9.08 11.30
CA TYR A 133 -1.16 8.61 12.29
C TYR A 133 -0.64 8.77 13.71
N SER A 134 0.63 8.44 13.96
CA SER A 134 1.25 8.69 15.26
C SER A 134 1.23 10.17 15.64
N GLY A 135 1.52 11.06 14.68
CA GLY A 135 1.54 12.50 14.91
C GLY A 135 0.15 13.13 15.08
N LEU A 136 -0.88 12.53 14.48
CA LEU A 136 -2.28 12.88 14.73
C LEU A 136 -2.75 12.36 16.09
N ASP A 137 -2.30 11.17 16.48
CA ASP A 137 -2.68 10.52 17.74
C ASP A 137 -2.06 11.17 18.98
N ASP A 138 -0.84 11.67 18.89
CA ASP A 138 -0.16 12.37 19.98
C ASP A 138 -0.36 13.89 19.95
N GLY A 139 -0.93 14.43 18.85
CA GLY A 139 -1.17 15.86 18.66
C GLY A 139 0.09 16.67 18.37
N SER A 140 1.18 16.02 17.94
CA SER A 140 2.43 16.71 17.55
C SER A 140 2.35 17.41 16.20
N LEU A 141 1.36 17.05 15.36
CA LEU A 141 1.13 17.69 14.07
C LEU A 141 0.22 18.92 14.20
N ARG A 142 0.38 19.86 13.27
CA ARG A 142 -0.51 21.02 13.16
C ARG A 142 -1.94 20.61 12.84
N SER A 143 -2.91 21.39 13.31
CA SER A 143 -4.33 21.18 13.03
C SER A 143 -4.64 21.11 11.54
N GLU A 144 -3.92 21.89 10.72
CA GLU A 144 -4.08 21.87 9.27
C GLU A 144 -3.71 20.53 8.63
N VAL A 145 -2.88 19.70 9.26
CA VAL A 145 -2.59 18.35 8.78
C VAL A 145 -3.83 17.46 8.88
N PHE A 146 -4.61 17.60 9.96
CA PHE A 146 -5.91 16.92 10.07
C PHE A 146 -6.93 17.45 9.06
N LEU A 147 -6.95 18.76 8.78
CA LEU A 147 -7.75 19.30 7.68
C LEU A 147 -7.30 18.74 6.32
N GLY A 148 -5.99 18.64 6.12
CA GLY A 148 -5.36 18.14 4.92
C GLY A 148 -5.69 16.68 4.63
N ILE A 149 -5.67 15.79 5.64
CA ILE A 149 -6.05 14.39 5.42
C ILE A 149 -7.51 14.28 4.93
N ILE A 150 -8.45 15.04 5.50
CA ILE A 150 -9.85 15.04 5.05
C ILE A 150 -9.97 15.59 3.63
N LEU A 151 -9.26 16.67 3.31
CA LEU A 151 -9.32 17.34 2.01
C LEU A 151 -8.72 16.48 0.89
N GLU A 152 -7.58 15.85 1.16
CA GLU A 152 -6.91 15.00 0.19
C GLU A 152 -7.63 13.65 0.03
N THR A 153 -8.26 13.11 1.08
CA THR A 153 -9.18 11.98 0.94
C THR A 153 -10.43 12.35 0.12
N TYR A 154 -10.97 13.57 0.25
CA TYR A 154 -12.05 14.03 -0.64
C TYR A 154 -11.64 13.98 -2.11
N HIS A 155 -10.41 14.41 -2.45
CA HIS A 155 -9.91 14.34 -3.82
C HIS A 155 -9.73 12.91 -4.31
N TYR A 156 -9.21 12.03 -3.46
CA TYR A 156 -9.08 10.60 -3.72
C TYR A 156 -10.44 9.95 -3.99
N VAL A 157 -11.39 10.04 -3.06
CA VAL A 157 -12.73 9.43 -3.19
C VAL A 157 -13.49 10.01 -4.38
N LYS A 158 -13.38 11.32 -4.63
CA LYS A 158 -13.98 11.96 -5.82
C LYS A 158 -13.44 11.40 -7.13
N SER A 159 -12.23 10.83 -7.11
CA SER A 159 -11.60 10.23 -8.28
C SER A 159 -12.02 8.79 -8.55
N ALA A 160 -12.80 8.15 -7.66
CA ALA A 160 -13.23 6.76 -7.83
C ALA A 160 -13.86 6.47 -9.20
N PRO A 161 -14.82 7.28 -9.71
CA PRO A 161 -15.37 7.08 -11.05
C PRO A 161 -14.31 7.10 -12.16
N ARG A 162 -13.24 7.89 -12.00
CA ARG A 162 -12.19 8.02 -13.03
C ARG A 162 -11.37 6.74 -13.17
N HIS A 163 -10.86 6.20 -12.07
CA HIS A 163 -10.03 5.00 -12.16
C HIS A 163 -10.86 3.73 -12.38
N ILE A 164 -12.08 3.64 -11.82
CA ILE A 164 -12.98 2.50 -12.07
C ILE A 164 -13.46 2.49 -13.53
N ALA A 165 -13.87 3.64 -14.10
CA ALA A 165 -14.24 3.68 -15.52
C ALA A 165 -13.06 3.37 -16.43
N THR A 166 -11.83 3.72 -16.03
CA THR A 166 -10.61 3.31 -16.74
C THR A 166 -10.46 1.79 -16.72
N ALA A 167 -10.71 1.13 -15.59
CA ALA A 167 -10.65 -0.33 -15.48
C ALA A 167 -11.71 -1.01 -16.36
N ILE A 168 -12.93 -0.48 -16.40
CA ILE A 168 -14.00 -0.97 -17.27
C ILE A 168 -13.60 -0.82 -18.75
N ALA A 169 -13.14 0.38 -19.15
CA ALA A 169 -12.79 0.67 -20.53
C ALA A 169 -11.58 -0.14 -21.06
N HIS A 170 -10.73 -0.64 -20.15
CA HIS A 170 -9.55 -1.43 -20.46
C HIS A 170 -9.64 -2.87 -19.93
N CYS A 171 -10.85 -3.36 -19.67
CA CYS A 171 -11.03 -4.69 -19.11
C CYS A 171 -10.42 -5.76 -20.04
N ASP A 172 -9.48 -6.55 -19.55
CA ASP A 172 -8.80 -7.60 -20.33
C ASP A 172 -9.46 -8.99 -20.20
N ASP A 173 -10.58 -9.08 -19.47
CA ASP A 173 -11.42 -10.27 -19.32
C ASP A 173 -12.89 -9.86 -19.15
N ASP A 174 -13.67 -9.93 -20.22
CA ASP A 174 -15.09 -9.52 -20.26
C ASP A 174 -15.94 -10.18 -19.16
N ARG A 175 -15.52 -11.34 -18.64
CA ARG A 175 -16.23 -12.03 -17.54
C ARG A 175 -16.17 -11.25 -16.22
N LEU A 176 -15.19 -10.35 -16.07
CA LEU A 176 -14.98 -9.50 -14.89
C LEU A 176 -15.63 -8.12 -15.02
N GLU A 177 -16.09 -7.72 -16.20
CA GLU A 177 -16.74 -6.42 -16.44
C GLU A 177 -17.97 -6.18 -15.53
N PRO A 178 -18.83 -7.18 -15.25
CA PRO A 178 -19.97 -6.99 -14.34
C PRO A 178 -19.55 -6.63 -12.91
N ILE A 179 -18.44 -7.19 -12.42
CA ILE A 179 -17.90 -6.89 -11.08
C ILE A 179 -17.45 -5.42 -11.04
N LEU A 180 -16.69 -4.97 -12.04
CA LEU A 180 -16.23 -3.59 -12.13
C LEU A 180 -17.39 -2.59 -12.30
N SER A 181 -18.42 -2.95 -13.07
CA SER A 181 -19.59 -2.10 -13.32
C SER A 181 -20.46 -1.94 -12.08
N LYS A 182 -20.63 -3.00 -11.29
CA LYS A 182 -21.27 -2.96 -9.98
C LYS A 182 -20.51 -2.01 -9.05
N TYR A 183 -19.20 -2.25 -8.91
CA TYR A 183 -18.32 -1.43 -8.07
C TYR A 183 -18.33 0.05 -8.48
N PHE A 184 -18.36 0.37 -9.78
CA PHE A 184 -18.50 1.74 -10.27
C PHE A 184 -19.78 2.42 -9.77
N THR A 185 -20.90 1.68 -9.81
CA THR A 185 -22.21 2.23 -9.43
C THR A 185 -22.28 2.51 -7.93
N GLU A 186 -21.65 1.64 -7.13
CA GLU A 186 -21.53 1.79 -5.68
C GLU A 186 -20.69 3.03 -5.35
N GLU A 187 -19.52 3.21 -5.97
CA GLU A 187 -18.59 4.31 -5.68
C GLU A 187 -18.95 5.69 -6.24
N TYR A 188 -19.91 5.78 -7.18
CA TYR A 188 -20.07 6.96 -8.05
C TYR A 188 -20.25 8.31 -7.32
N ASN A 189 -20.80 8.32 -6.10
CA ASN A 189 -21.16 9.54 -5.38
C ASN A 189 -20.69 9.59 -3.92
N HIS A 190 -19.66 8.81 -3.56
CA HIS A 190 -19.17 8.76 -2.17
C HIS A 190 -18.54 10.08 -1.69
N ALA A 191 -17.97 10.90 -2.58
CA ALA A 191 -17.28 12.13 -2.19
C ALA A 191 -18.18 13.22 -1.57
N GLY A 192 -19.50 13.13 -1.74
CA GLY A 192 -20.46 14.13 -1.26
C GLY A 192 -20.44 14.32 0.26
N MET A 193 -20.19 13.25 1.02
CA MET A 193 -20.13 13.30 2.49
C MET A 193 -18.89 14.05 3.00
N LEU A 194 -17.73 13.84 2.37
CA LEU A 194 -16.48 14.51 2.71
C LEU A 194 -16.54 16.01 2.43
N LEU A 195 -17.22 16.41 1.36
CA LEU A 195 -17.50 17.82 1.06
C LEU A 195 -18.25 18.51 2.21
N GLN A 196 -19.20 17.84 2.87
CA GLN A 196 -19.91 18.42 4.02
C GLN A 196 -19.02 18.52 5.26
N ALA A 197 -18.11 17.57 5.48
CA ALA A 197 -17.12 17.65 6.56
C ALA A 197 -16.24 18.89 6.40
N LEU A 198 -15.65 19.06 5.21
CA LEU A 198 -14.75 20.17 4.92
C LEU A 198 -15.42 21.53 5.09
N LYS A 199 -16.71 21.64 4.73
CA LYS A 199 -17.51 22.84 5.01
C LYS A 199 -17.66 23.12 6.50
N ARG A 200 -17.91 22.09 7.32
CA ARG A 200 -17.98 22.23 8.79
C ARG A 200 -16.63 22.62 9.41
N MET A 201 -15.53 22.22 8.78
CA MET A 201 -14.18 22.62 9.15
C MET A 201 -13.80 24.02 8.67
N GLY A 202 -14.73 24.77 8.07
CA GLY A 202 -14.56 26.18 7.71
C GLY A 202 -14.15 26.45 6.27
N LEU A 203 -14.05 25.42 5.41
CA LEU A 203 -13.70 25.61 4.00
C LEU A 203 -14.95 25.90 3.14
N PRO A 204 -14.98 27.02 2.38
CA PRO A 204 -16.04 27.27 1.40
C PRO A 204 -16.12 26.17 0.34
N LYS A 205 -17.33 25.80 -0.06
CA LYS A 205 -17.58 24.76 -1.08
C LYS A 205 -16.82 25.04 -2.37
N GLU A 206 -16.82 26.29 -2.81
CA GLU A 206 -16.18 26.73 -4.06
C GLU A 206 -14.66 26.58 -4.00
N GLN A 207 -14.05 26.82 -2.83
CA GLN A 207 -12.62 26.61 -2.62
C GLN A 207 -12.28 25.12 -2.63
N ILE A 208 -13.07 24.28 -1.96
CA ILE A 208 -12.87 22.81 -1.97
C ILE A 208 -12.98 22.24 -3.40
N GLN A 209 -13.95 22.71 -4.17
CA GLN A 209 -14.19 22.21 -5.54
C GLN A 209 -13.09 22.64 -6.53
N ARG A 210 -12.47 23.80 -6.30
CA ARG A 210 -11.36 24.33 -7.12
C ARG A 210 -9.97 24.00 -6.57
N ALA A 211 -9.90 23.41 -5.38
CA ALA A 211 -8.65 23.00 -4.75
C ALA A 211 -7.89 22.06 -5.69
N HIS A 212 -6.60 22.32 -5.81
CA HIS A 212 -5.71 21.43 -6.54
C HIS A 212 -5.12 20.41 -5.56
N PRO A 213 -5.30 19.10 -5.74
CA PRO A 213 -4.74 18.10 -4.83
C PRO A 213 -3.22 18.25 -4.69
N VAL A 214 -2.66 17.84 -3.55
CA VAL A 214 -1.19 17.71 -3.42
C VAL A 214 -0.65 16.65 -4.40
N ILE A 215 0.65 16.68 -4.69
CA ILE A 215 1.24 15.79 -5.69
C ILE A 215 1.13 14.32 -5.25
N GLY A 216 1.22 14.02 -3.95
CA GLY A 216 1.03 12.68 -3.42
C GLY A 216 -0.34 12.09 -3.76
N THR A 217 -1.40 12.89 -3.61
CA THR A 217 -2.77 12.51 -4.00
C THR A 217 -2.89 12.29 -5.51
N TRP A 218 -2.32 13.18 -6.31
CA TRP A 218 -2.29 12.99 -7.77
C TRP A 218 -1.54 11.73 -8.19
N SER A 219 -0.40 11.43 -7.55
CA SER A 219 0.38 10.23 -7.79
C SER A 219 -0.42 8.97 -7.49
N LEU A 220 -1.12 8.91 -6.35
CA LEU A 220 -2.00 7.79 -5.99
C LEU A 220 -3.11 7.59 -7.03
N ILE A 221 -3.86 8.66 -7.36
CA ILE A 221 -4.96 8.60 -8.32
C ILE A 221 -4.47 8.16 -9.71
N ASN A 222 -3.35 8.71 -10.17
CA ASN A 222 -2.81 8.37 -11.48
C ASN A 222 -2.23 6.95 -11.50
N ASN A 223 -1.62 6.47 -10.41
CA ASN A 223 -1.15 5.09 -10.33
C ASN A 223 -2.32 4.10 -10.37
N LEU A 224 -3.42 4.37 -9.67
CA LEU A 224 -4.65 3.58 -9.79
C LEU A 224 -5.17 3.55 -11.24
N CYS A 225 -5.20 4.70 -11.93
CA CYS A 225 -5.56 4.75 -13.35
C CYS A 225 -4.60 3.96 -14.24
N GLU A 226 -3.29 3.93 -13.92
CA GLU A 226 -2.30 3.20 -14.70
C GLU A 226 -2.43 1.69 -14.50
N VAL A 227 -2.63 1.23 -13.26
CA VAL A 227 -2.94 -0.18 -12.97
C VAL A 227 -4.24 -0.59 -13.67
N ALA A 228 -5.30 0.22 -13.52
CA ALA A 228 -6.59 0.01 -14.16
C ALA A 228 -6.50 -0.16 -15.69
N ARG A 229 -5.64 0.61 -16.35
CA ARG A 229 -5.44 0.56 -17.80
C ARG A 229 -4.70 -0.69 -18.27
N ARG A 230 -3.85 -1.26 -17.42
CA ARG A 230 -2.87 -2.29 -17.82
C ARG A 230 -3.31 -3.72 -17.52
N ASP A 231 -4.15 -3.92 -16.50
CA ASP A 231 -4.44 -5.26 -15.98
C ASP A 231 -5.67 -5.28 -15.06
N THR A 232 -6.76 -5.93 -15.48
CA THR A 232 -8.00 -6.00 -14.68
C THR A 232 -7.78 -6.68 -13.35
N LEU A 233 -7.06 -7.80 -13.33
CA LEU A 233 -6.83 -8.57 -12.10
C LEU A 233 -5.99 -7.78 -11.10
N SER A 234 -4.94 -7.09 -11.55
CA SER A 234 -4.14 -6.22 -10.69
C SER A 234 -4.99 -5.12 -10.08
N TYR A 235 -5.87 -4.50 -10.87
CA TYR A 235 -6.75 -3.46 -10.37
C TYR A 235 -7.72 -3.98 -9.30
N ILE A 236 -8.37 -5.12 -9.54
CA ILE A 236 -9.23 -5.79 -8.56
C ILE A 236 -8.44 -6.19 -7.30
N ALA A 237 -7.21 -6.69 -7.44
CA ALA A 237 -6.36 -7.00 -6.29
C ALA A 237 -6.00 -5.73 -5.48
N CYS A 238 -5.86 -4.58 -6.14
CA CYS A 238 -5.60 -3.30 -5.47
C CYS A 238 -6.77 -2.83 -4.59
N THR A 239 -8.02 -3.11 -4.96
CA THR A 239 -9.17 -2.73 -4.12
C THR A 239 -9.10 -3.41 -2.75
N THR A 240 -8.59 -4.65 -2.67
CA THR A 240 -8.41 -5.37 -1.40
C THR A 240 -7.48 -4.66 -0.39
N LEU A 241 -6.61 -3.74 -0.85
CA LEU A 241 -5.69 -3.01 0.03
C LEU A 241 -6.34 -1.78 0.68
N PHE A 242 -7.17 -1.03 -0.05
CA PHE A 242 -7.63 0.28 0.39
C PHE A 242 -9.10 0.33 0.81
N GLU A 243 -9.87 -0.72 0.53
CA GLU A 243 -11.23 -0.86 1.05
C GLU A 243 -11.20 -1.15 2.56
N ALA A 244 -12.17 -0.62 3.29
CA ALA A 244 -12.21 -0.75 4.74
C ALA A 244 -12.38 -2.21 5.19
N ARG A 245 -11.76 -2.55 6.34
CA ARG A 245 -11.89 -3.86 7.00
C ARG A 245 -12.58 -3.75 8.35
N ALA A 246 -13.37 -4.77 8.67
CA ALA A 246 -14.19 -4.78 9.88
C ALA A 246 -13.32 -4.69 11.15
N ASP A 247 -12.19 -5.42 11.16
CA ASP A 247 -11.26 -5.46 12.29
C ASP A 247 -10.60 -4.11 12.58
N ASP A 248 -10.46 -3.25 11.57
CA ASP A 248 -9.81 -1.94 11.69
C ASP A 248 -10.81 -0.81 11.99
N PHE A 249 -12.12 -1.07 11.86
CA PHE A 249 -13.15 -0.03 11.87
C PHE A 249 -13.25 0.72 13.19
N GLU A 250 -13.50 0.01 14.29
CA GLU A 250 -13.75 0.65 15.60
C GLU A 250 -12.51 1.41 16.11
N GLY A 251 -11.33 0.79 15.98
CA GLY A 251 -10.06 1.41 16.35
C GLY A 251 -9.74 2.64 15.48
N GLY A 252 -9.94 2.53 14.17
CA GLY A 252 -9.74 3.63 13.22
C GLY A 252 -10.70 4.80 13.48
N ALA A 253 -11.98 4.51 13.71
CA ALA A 253 -12.99 5.51 14.01
C ALA A 253 -12.70 6.26 15.31
N ALA A 254 -12.32 5.55 16.38
CA ALA A 254 -11.92 6.17 17.64
C ALA A 254 -10.69 7.07 17.47
N SER A 255 -9.70 6.63 16.70
CA SER A 255 -8.47 7.39 16.43
C SER A 255 -8.75 8.66 15.61
N LEU A 256 -9.61 8.59 14.59
CA LEU A 256 -10.02 9.77 13.81
C LEU A 256 -10.76 10.82 14.64
N ARG A 257 -11.68 10.40 15.53
CA ARG A 257 -12.37 11.33 16.46
C ARG A 257 -11.40 11.99 17.42
N LYS A 258 -10.47 11.21 17.98
CA LYS A 258 -9.40 11.72 18.84
C LYS A 258 -8.52 12.74 18.10
N ALA A 259 -8.12 12.44 16.87
CA ALA A 259 -7.32 13.33 16.03
C ALA A 259 -8.06 14.65 15.75
N ALA A 260 -9.36 14.59 15.43
CA ALA A 260 -10.18 15.80 15.26
C ALA A 260 -10.15 16.70 16.50
N ARG A 261 -10.36 16.11 17.69
CA ARG A 261 -10.33 16.82 18.96
C ARG A 261 -8.96 17.44 19.25
N LEU A 262 -7.87 16.70 19.05
CA LEU A 262 -6.50 17.20 19.25
C LEU A 262 -6.16 18.33 18.28
N ALA A 263 -6.67 18.26 17.05
CA ALA A 263 -6.55 19.31 16.04
C ALA A 263 -7.49 20.52 16.27
N GLY A 264 -8.29 20.52 17.34
CA GLY A 264 -9.19 21.63 17.67
C GLY A 264 -10.48 21.68 16.84
N PHE A 265 -10.83 20.60 16.15
CA PHE A 265 -12.10 20.47 15.43
C PHE A 265 -13.15 19.68 16.25
N PRO A 266 -14.46 19.92 16.03
CA PRO A 266 -15.50 19.03 16.54
C PRO A 266 -15.29 17.59 16.04
N GLU A 267 -15.52 16.59 16.89
CA GLU A 267 -15.33 15.17 16.55
C GLU A 267 -16.20 14.75 15.35
N GLU A 268 -17.36 15.41 15.16
CA GLU A 268 -18.28 15.21 14.04
C GLU A 268 -17.68 15.60 12.67
N CYS A 269 -16.52 16.25 12.66
CA CYS A 269 -15.74 16.48 11.44
C CYS A 269 -15.06 15.20 10.92
N ALA A 270 -14.80 14.21 11.79
CA ALA A 270 -14.28 12.91 11.38
C ALA A 270 -15.36 11.97 10.82
N GLU A 271 -16.64 12.17 11.20
CA GLU A 271 -17.73 11.25 10.88
C GLU A 271 -17.92 10.95 9.38
N PRO A 272 -17.66 11.87 8.43
CA PRO A 272 -17.75 11.53 7.02
C PRO A 272 -16.71 10.51 6.54
N LEU A 273 -15.47 10.54 7.07
CA LEU A 273 -14.50 9.46 6.80
C LEU A 273 -14.96 8.15 7.41
N ILE A 274 -15.44 8.19 8.66
CA ILE A 274 -15.94 7.00 9.36
C ILE A 274 -17.15 6.40 8.63
N THR A 275 -18.01 7.27 8.08
CA THR A 275 -19.17 6.85 7.29
C THR A 275 -18.75 6.23 5.97
N HIS A 276 -17.76 6.79 5.28
CA HIS A 276 -17.18 6.16 4.08
C HIS A 276 -16.67 4.76 4.39
N MET A 277 -15.82 4.62 5.43
CA MET A 277 -15.32 3.32 5.87
C MET A 277 -16.47 2.34 6.16
N ARG A 278 -17.57 2.81 6.77
CA ARG A 278 -18.74 1.96 7.04
C ARG A 278 -19.46 1.52 5.77
N ILE A 279 -19.63 2.42 4.80
CA ILE A 279 -20.27 2.09 3.52
C ILE A 279 -19.45 1.03 2.78
N ASP A 280 -18.13 1.18 2.71
CA ASP A 280 -17.23 0.21 2.09
C ASP A 280 -17.35 -1.18 2.74
N LEU A 281 -17.48 -1.22 4.07
CA LEU A 281 -17.70 -2.45 4.83
C LEU A 281 -19.04 -3.11 4.51
N GLU A 282 -20.12 -2.31 4.50
CA GLU A 282 -21.47 -2.79 4.21
C GLU A 282 -21.61 -3.28 2.77
N ALA A 283 -20.88 -2.66 1.83
CA ALA A 283 -20.84 -3.08 0.43
C ALA A 283 -19.98 -4.34 0.20
N GLY A 284 -19.09 -4.68 1.15
CA GLY A 284 -18.28 -5.89 1.11
C GLY A 284 -17.20 -5.86 0.02
N HIS A 285 -16.67 -4.68 -0.32
CA HIS A 285 -15.70 -4.51 -1.42
C HIS A 285 -14.41 -5.32 -1.26
N VAL A 286 -14.04 -5.69 -0.03
CA VAL A 286 -12.91 -6.61 0.24
C VAL A 286 -13.12 -7.97 -0.48
N GLY A 287 -14.37 -8.38 -0.74
CA GLY A 287 -14.72 -9.63 -1.41
C GLY A 287 -14.59 -9.64 -2.93
N LEU A 288 -14.35 -8.51 -3.59
CA LEU A 288 -14.31 -8.41 -5.07
C LEU A 288 -13.25 -9.35 -5.68
N LEU A 289 -12.11 -9.51 -5.02
CA LEU A 289 -11.06 -10.42 -5.47
C LEU A 289 -11.50 -11.88 -5.45
N ARG A 290 -12.20 -12.30 -4.38
CA ARG A 290 -12.71 -13.68 -4.28
C ARG A 290 -13.81 -13.94 -5.31
N GLU A 291 -14.69 -12.97 -5.57
CA GLU A 291 -15.64 -13.04 -6.68
C GLU A 291 -14.92 -13.24 -8.02
N ALA A 292 -13.87 -12.46 -8.30
CA ALA A 292 -13.07 -12.61 -9.51
C ALA A 292 -12.40 -13.99 -9.59
N MET A 293 -11.88 -14.53 -8.49
CA MET A 293 -11.24 -15.85 -8.46
C MET A 293 -12.22 -17.00 -8.69
N ASN A 294 -13.47 -16.86 -8.25
CA ASN A 294 -14.52 -17.83 -8.57
C ASN A 294 -14.82 -17.90 -10.08
N ILE A 295 -14.56 -16.83 -10.82
CA ILE A 295 -14.76 -16.75 -12.29
C ILE A 295 -13.51 -17.21 -13.05
N VAL A 296 -12.33 -16.76 -12.62
CA VAL A 296 -11.06 -17.00 -13.33
C VAL A 296 -10.49 -18.39 -13.03
N GLY A 297 -10.72 -18.92 -11.82
CA GLY A 297 -10.20 -20.23 -11.41
C GLY A 297 -8.74 -20.16 -11.04
N SER A 298 -7.82 -20.45 -11.96
CA SER A 298 -6.36 -20.39 -11.71
C SER A 298 -5.71 -19.18 -12.40
N VAL A 299 -4.75 -18.55 -11.73
CA VAL A 299 -4.05 -17.36 -12.22
C VAL A 299 -2.66 -17.76 -12.73
N PRO A 300 -2.28 -17.42 -13.97
CA PRO A 300 -0.90 -17.60 -14.43
C PRO A 300 0.10 -16.92 -13.49
N ALA A 301 1.21 -17.59 -13.18
CA ALA A 301 2.17 -17.07 -12.19
C ALA A 301 2.73 -15.70 -12.57
N GLU A 302 2.94 -15.43 -13.86
CA GLU A 302 3.34 -14.10 -14.36
C GLU A 302 2.31 -13.02 -14.02
N LYS A 303 1.01 -13.29 -14.25
CA LYS A 303 -0.07 -12.35 -13.88
C LYS A 303 -0.13 -12.15 -12.36
N ALA A 304 0.05 -13.22 -11.58
CA ALA A 304 0.10 -13.12 -10.11
C ALA A 304 1.26 -12.23 -9.64
N HIS A 305 2.45 -12.38 -10.20
CA HIS A 305 3.60 -11.52 -9.89
C HIS A 305 3.36 -10.06 -10.28
N LYS A 306 2.79 -9.82 -11.47
CA LYS A 306 2.43 -8.48 -11.94
C LYS A 306 1.43 -7.81 -10.99
N ALA A 307 0.39 -8.52 -10.57
CA ALA A 307 -0.61 -8.00 -9.66
C ALA A 307 -0.04 -7.66 -8.27
N VAL A 308 0.80 -8.53 -7.69
CA VAL A 308 1.48 -8.25 -6.41
C VAL A 308 2.39 -7.02 -6.49
N ASN A 309 3.11 -6.83 -7.60
CA ASN A 309 3.96 -5.65 -7.79
C ASN A 309 3.13 -4.37 -7.92
N ASN A 310 2.06 -4.39 -8.72
CA ASN A 310 1.14 -3.24 -8.83
C ASN A 310 0.52 -2.88 -7.47
N LEU A 311 0.10 -3.89 -6.70
CA LEU A 311 -0.44 -3.73 -5.36
C LEU A 311 0.57 -3.08 -4.40
N HIS A 312 1.83 -3.51 -4.47
CA HIS A 312 2.92 -2.92 -3.69
C HIS A 312 3.23 -1.47 -4.11
N ASP A 313 3.14 -1.15 -5.40
CA ASP A 313 3.30 0.22 -5.89
C ASP A 313 2.14 1.13 -5.41
N ILE A 314 0.91 0.60 -5.32
CA ILE A 314 -0.22 1.31 -4.70
C ILE A 314 0.03 1.55 -3.21
N LYS A 315 0.55 0.56 -2.47
CA LYS A 315 0.98 0.75 -1.08
C LYS A 315 1.97 1.91 -0.96
N HIS A 316 2.99 1.97 -1.81
CA HIS A 316 3.94 3.10 -1.79
C HIS A 316 3.33 4.43 -2.19
N SER A 317 2.31 4.41 -3.05
CA SER A 317 1.56 5.63 -3.39
C SER A 317 0.79 6.16 -2.18
N TYR A 318 0.30 5.28 -1.30
CA TYR A 318 -0.28 5.67 0.00
C TYR A 318 0.78 6.27 0.95
N ASP A 319 1.98 5.69 1.02
CA ASP A 319 3.08 6.29 1.80
C ASP A 319 3.34 7.73 1.33
N GLN A 320 3.46 7.94 0.00
CA GLN A 320 3.68 9.26 -0.59
C GLN A 320 2.51 10.22 -0.38
N PHE A 321 1.27 9.73 -0.45
CA PHE A 321 0.08 10.50 -0.13
C PHE A 321 0.18 11.05 1.30
N HIS A 322 0.46 10.20 2.28
CA HIS A 322 0.58 10.62 3.68
C HIS A 322 1.78 11.54 3.92
N ASP A 323 2.94 11.25 3.33
CA ASP A 323 4.13 12.11 3.45
C ASP A 323 3.87 13.51 2.90
N GLN A 324 3.16 13.64 1.77
CA GLN A 324 2.84 14.95 1.20
C GLN A 324 1.74 15.68 1.96
N VAL A 325 0.79 14.97 2.57
CA VAL A 325 -0.16 15.58 3.51
C VAL A 325 0.60 16.22 4.68
N ILE A 326 1.54 15.51 5.30
CA ILE A 326 2.38 16.09 6.36
C ILE A 326 3.17 17.28 5.81
N GLN A 327 3.90 17.09 4.72
CA GLN A 327 4.81 18.10 4.19
C GLN A 327 4.08 19.40 3.82
N TYR A 328 2.97 19.31 3.10
CA TYR A 328 2.24 20.48 2.60
C TYR A 328 1.52 21.21 3.73
N TYR A 329 0.76 20.50 4.55
CA TYR A 329 -0.11 21.10 5.55
C TYR A 329 0.61 21.45 6.86
N SER A 330 1.85 20.99 7.05
CA SER A 330 2.68 21.44 8.17
C SER A 330 3.35 22.79 7.95
N ASP A 331 3.43 23.25 6.70
CA ASP A 331 4.09 24.52 6.34
C ASP A 331 3.11 25.69 6.43
N ILE A 332 3.42 26.65 7.31
CA ILE A 332 2.62 27.86 7.55
C ILE A 332 2.51 28.78 6.33
N ALA A 333 3.43 28.67 5.37
CA ALA A 333 3.46 29.51 4.19
C ALA A 333 2.49 29.02 3.10
N ASN A 334 1.97 27.79 3.21
CA ASN A 334 1.12 27.20 2.19
C ASN A 334 -0.33 27.68 2.28
N TYR A 335 -0.93 27.91 1.11
CA TYR A 335 -2.36 28.18 0.99
C TYR A 335 -3.17 26.91 1.23
N ILE A 336 -4.23 27.01 2.02
CA ILE A 336 -5.14 25.90 2.29
C ILE A 336 -6.58 26.34 1.93
N PRO A 337 -7.25 25.69 0.97
CA PRO A 337 -6.76 24.59 0.12
C PRO A 337 -5.64 25.03 -0.85
N ARG A 338 -4.86 24.06 -1.35
CA ARG A 338 -3.83 24.33 -2.35
C ARG A 338 -4.43 24.97 -3.60
N LEU A 339 -3.82 26.07 -4.02
CA LEU A 339 -4.23 26.84 -5.21
C LEU A 339 -3.65 26.24 -6.49
N SER A 340 -4.40 26.34 -7.58
CA SER A 340 -3.83 26.27 -8.92
C SER A 340 -3.03 27.55 -9.19
N VAL A 341 -1.89 27.42 -9.86
CA VAL A 341 -1.16 28.59 -10.37
C VAL A 341 -1.83 29.01 -11.68
N ASP A 342 -2.33 30.25 -11.72
CA ASP A 342 -2.82 30.84 -12.96
C ASP A 342 -1.66 31.41 -13.78
N TYR A 343 -1.75 31.32 -15.11
CA TYR A 343 -0.68 31.74 -16.03
C TYR A 343 -0.29 33.21 -15.84
N PHE A 344 -1.22 34.08 -15.47
CA PHE A 344 -0.97 35.50 -15.23
C PHE A 344 -0.40 35.80 -13.84
N SER A 345 -0.15 34.78 -13.02
CA SER A 345 0.47 34.88 -11.69
C SER A 345 1.96 34.52 -11.68
N LEU A 346 2.58 34.30 -12.85
CA LEU A 346 3.98 33.88 -13.02
C LEU A 346 4.97 35.05 -13.17
#